data_AF-A0A5E7VT98-F1
#
_entry.id   AF-A0A5E7VT98-F1
#
_cell.length_a   1.000
_cell.length_b   1.000
_cell.length_c   1.000
_cell.angle_alpha   90.00
_cell.angle_beta   90.00
_cell.angle_gamma   90.00
#
_symmetry.space_group_name_H-M   'P 1'
#
loop_
_entity.id
_entity.type
_entity.pdbx_description
1 polymer ?
#
loop_
_entity_poly.entity_id
_entity_poly.type
_entity_poly.pdbx_seq_one_letter_code
_entity_poly.pdbx_strand_id
1 'polypeptide(L)'
;MTTGRVSQNTRRLLREEGGFLYSSDAYNDDLPYWLPGSPAHLVIPYTRVNNDARYLLPNGFACGEDFFRLLKDACDLLWQEGAQHPLASNPSW
;
A
#
# COMPACT_ATOMS: atom_id res chain seq x y z
N MET A 1 -14.18 -4.78 -3.28
CA MET A 1 -13.70 -3.60 -4.02
C MET A 1 -13.99 -2.36 -3.16
N THR A 2 -13.14 -2.06 -2.18
CA THR A 2 -13.25 -0.81 -1.43
C THR A 2 -12.56 0.28 -2.23
N THR A 3 -13.26 1.37 -2.56
CA THR A 3 -12.73 2.47 -3.38
C THR A 3 -11.68 3.32 -2.64
N GLY A 4 -11.17 2.87 -1.50
CA GLY A 4 -10.22 3.60 -0.65
C GLY A 4 -10.74 4.99 -0.23
N ARG A 5 -12.06 5.21 -0.28
CA ARG A 5 -12.73 6.44 0.11
C ARG A 5 -13.02 6.37 1.60
N VAL A 6 -12.01 6.69 2.39
CA VAL A 6 -12.09 6.66 3.85
C VAL A 6 -12.55 7.99 4.41
N SER A 7 -13.33 7.93 5.49
CA SER A 7 -13.62 9.08 6.34
C SER A 7 -12.59 9.14 7.47
N GLN A 8 -12.54 10.25 8.20
CA GLN A 8 -11.73 10.38 9.41
C GLN A 8 -12.06 9.29 10.47
N ASN A 9 -13.27 8.74 10.44
CA ASN A 9 -13.72 7.71 11.37
C ASN A 9 -13.37 6.28 10.95
N THR A 10 -13.09 6.02 9.67
CA THR A 10 -12.99 4.65 9.14
C THR A 10 -11.97 3.81 9.88
N ARG A 11 -10.80 4.38 10.16
CA ARG A 11 -9.71 3.67 10.87
C ARG A 11 -10.03 3.42 12.35
N ARG A 12 -10.73 4.35 13.01
CA ARG A 12 -11.21 4.16 14.38
C ARG A 12 -12.22 3.00 14.44
N LEU A 13 -13.18 2.99 13.53
CA LEU A 13 -14.22 1.97 13.47
C LEU A 13 -13.65 0.56 13.20
N LEU A 14 -12.67 0.44 12.30
CA LEU A 14 -11.98 -0.84 12.05
C LEU A 14 -11.27 -1.38 13.29
N ARG A 15 -10.64 -0.49 14.08
CA ARG A 15 -9.99 -0.88 15.33
C ARG A 15 -10.99 -1.25 16.42
N GLU A 16 -12.12 -0.56 16.49
CA GLU A 16 -13.20 -0.83 17.45
C GLU A 16 -13.90 -2.17 17.18
N GLU A 17 -14.03 -2.56 15.90
CA GLU A 17 -14.57 -3.87 15.53
C GLU A 17 -13.64 -5.01 15.99
N GLY A 18 -12.32 -4.79 15.91
CA GLY A 18 -11.30 -5.62 16.57
C GLY A 18 -11.02 -6.98 15.93
N GLY A 19 -11.72 -7.35 14.86
CA GLY A 19 -11.53 -8.60 14.11
C GLY A 19 -10.55 -8.48 12.94
N PHE A 20 -10.14 -7.26 12.55
CA PHE A 20 -9.25 -7.04 11.42
C PHE A 20 -7.77 -7.11 11.81
N LEU A 21 -7.00 -7.92 11.08
CA LEU A 21 -5.54 -8.04 11.26
C LEU A 21 -4.77 -6.82 10.73
N TYR A 22 -5.27 -6.18 9.67
CA TYR A 22 -4.64 -5.02 9.06
C TYR A 22 -5.65 -4.18 8.27
N SER A 23 -5.24 -2.98 7.87
CA SER A 23 -5.94 -2.18 6.85
C SER A 23 -4.99 -1.67 5.78
N SER A 24 -5.51 -1.45 4.58
CA SER A 24 -4.75 -0.90 3.44
C SER A 24 -5.23 0.46 2.97
N ASP A 25 -5.96 1.19 3.80
CA ASP A 25 -6.40 2.55 3.55
C ASP A 25 -5.31 3.58 3.88
N ALA A 26 -4.14 3.40 3.25
CA ALA A 26 -2.97 4.25 3.35
C ALA A 26 -2.17 4.17 2.05
N TYR A 27 -1.52 5.28 1.66
CA TYR A 27 -0.75 5.40 0.41
C TYR A 27 0.59 6.13 0.65
N ASN A 28 1.04 6.16 1.91
CA ASN A 28 2.04 7.11 2.40
C ASN A 28 3.40 6.46 2.71
N ASP A 29 3.57 5.18 2.40
CA ASP A 29 4.79 4.43 2.68
C ASP A 29 4.86 3.22 1.73
N ASP A 30 6.04 2.65 1.57
CA ASP A 30 6.29 1.43 0.78
C ASP A 30 6.37 0.18 1.67
N LEU A 31 6.55 0.36 2.99
CA LEU A 31 6.64 -0.72 3.96
C LEU A 31 5.42 -0.79 4.90
N PRO A 32 5.05 -1.99 5.38
CA PRO A 32 4.08 -2.13 6.45
C PRO A 32 4.54 -1.46 7.75
N TYR A 33 3.62 -0.84 8.48
CA TYR A 33 3.91 -0.20 9.76
C TYR A 33 2.77 -0.36 10.77
N TRP A 34 3.11 -0.32 12.05
CA TRP A 34 2.16 -0.42 13.14
C TRP A 34 1.69 0.96 13.59
N LEU A 35 0.37 1.10 13.78
CA LEU A 35 -0.20 2.24 14.46
C LEU A 35 -0.38 1.93 15.95
N PRO A 36 0.12 2.82 16.84
CA PRO A 36 0.06 2.58 18.27
C PRO A 36 -1.37 2.71 18.85
N GLY A 37 -1.56 2.15 20.04
CA GLY A 37 -2.79 2.18 20.83
C GLY A 37 -3.32 0.77 21.14
N SER A 38 -4.54 0.67 21.66
CA SER A 38 -5.16 -0.60 22.07
C SER A 38 -6.51 -0.80 21.38
N PRO A 39 -6.66 -1.78 20.48
CA PRO A 39 -5.61 -2.67 19.97
C PRO A 39 -4.66 -1.94 19.01
N ALA A 40 -3.39 -2.37 18.96
CA ALA A 40 -2.45 -1.91 17.93
C ALA A 40 -2.94 -2.39 16.56
N HIS A 41 -2.68 -1.62 15.50
CA HIS A 41 -3.27 -1.88 14.18
C HIS A 41 -2.21 -1.87 13.09
N LEU A 42 -2.12 -2.95 12.31
CA LEU A 42 -1.18 -3.04 11.20
C LEU A 42 -1.73 -2.29 9.98
N VAL A 43 -0.88 -1.47 9.37
CA VAL A 43 -1.17 -0.83 8.09
C VAL A 43 -0.26 -1.44 7.04
N ILE A 44 -0.86 -1.96 5.97
CA ILE A 44 -0.16 -2.40 4.76
C ILE A 44 -0.53 -1.41 3.66
N PRO A 45 0.36 -0.46 3.30
CA PRO A 45 0.05 0.57 2.30
C PRO A 45 -0.41 -0.03 0.97
N TYR A 46 -1.34 0.67 0.33
CA TYR A 46 -1.83 0.35 -1.01
C TYR A 46 -1.32 1.37 -2.03
N THR A 47 -1.43 1.04 -3.31
CA THR A 47 -0.98 1.89 -4.42
C THR A 47 -2.15 2.31 -5.31
N ARG A 48 -2.21 3.63 -5.60
CA ARG A 48 -3.06 4.19 -6.67
C ARG A 48 -2.35 4.32 -8.01
N VAL A 49 -1.02 4.19 -8.00
CA VAL A 49 -0.19 4.37 -9.19
C VAL A 49 -0.09 3.06 -9.95
N ASN A 50 0.30 1.98 -9.27
CA ASN A 50 0.38 0.63 -9.83
C ASN A 50 -1.00 -0.03 -9.76
N ASN A 51 -1.98 0.60 -10.40
CA ASN A 51 -3.39 0.28 -10.27
C ASN A 51 -4.09 0.37 -11.62
N ASP A 52 -4.86 -0.65 -11.99
CA ASP A 52 -5.60 -0.70 -13.24
C ASP A 52 -6.74 0.33 -13.31
N ALA A 53 -7.24 0.83 -12.18
CA ALA A 53 -8.22 1.92 -12.14
C ALA A 53 -7.73 3.18 -12.91
N ARG A 54 -6.42 3.31 -13.13
CA ARG A 54 -5.82 4.34 -13.98
C ARG A 54 -6.37 4.34 -15.41
N TYR A 55 -6.77 3.20 -15.99
CA TYR A 55 -7.39 3.16 -17.33
C TYR A 55 -8.67 3.98 -17.43
N LEU A 56 -9.34 4.23 -16.31
CA LEU A 56 -10.60 4.97 -16.26
C LEU A 56 -10.41 6.47 -16.01
N LEU A 57 -9.17 6.93 -15.85
CA LEU A 57 -8.86 8.34 -15.58
C LEU A 57 -8.58 9.11 -16.89
N PRO A 58 -8.90 10.42 -16.97
CA PRO A 58 -8.64 11.24 -18.16
C PRO A 58 -7.17 11.27 -18.62
N ASN A 59 -6.23 11.08 -17.69
CA ASN A 59 -4.79 10.98 -17.89
C ASN A 59 -4.25 9.60 -17.46
N GLY A 60 -5.03 8.57 -17.79
CA GLY A 60 -4.76 7.17 -17.55
C GLY A 60 -3.75 6.52 -18.50
N PHE A 61 -3.66 5.20 -18.41
CA PHE A 61 -2.95 4.40 -19.41
C PHE A 61 -3.72 4.39 -20.73
N ALA A 62 -3.01 4.52 -21.85
CA ALA A 62 -3.63 4.45 -23.17
C ALA A 62 -3.73 2.99 -23.66
N CYS A 63 -2.80 2.13 -23.24
CA CYS A 63 -2.78 0.72 -23.63
C CYS A 63 -2.13 -0.19 -22.58
N GLY A 64 -2.22 -1.51 -22.82
CA GLY A 64 -1.63 -2.55 -21.97
C GLY A 64 -0.13 -2.39 -21.74
N GLU A 65 0.60 -1.91 -22.75
CA GLU A 65 2.05 -1.72 -22.68
C GLU A 65 2.44 -0.63 -21.68
N ASP A 66 1.64 0.45 -21.55
CA ASP A 66 1.91 1.52 -20.59
C ASP A 66 1.85 1.00 -19.16
N PHE A 67 0.84 0.17 -18.87
CA PHE A 67 0.68 -0.43 -17.54
C PHE A 67 1.77 -1.48 -17.26
N PHE A 68 2.09 -2.31 -18.26
CA PHE A 68 3.16 -3.30 -18.13
C PHE A 68 4.51 -2.65 -17.82
N ARG A 69 4.90 -1.61 -18.56
CA ARG A 69 6.15 -0.87 -18.33
C ARG A 69 6.20 -0.28 -16.92
N LEU A 70 5.13 0.37 -16.49
CA LEU A 70 5.06 0.92 -15.13
C LEU A 70 5.29 -0.16 -14.07
N LEU A 71 4.60 -1.30 -14.18
CA LEU A 71 4.76 -2.40 -13.22
C LEU A 71 6.18 -2.98 -13.25
N LYS A 72 6.72 -3.19 -14.45
CA LYS A 72 8.08 -3.70 -14.63
C LYS A 72 9.10 -2.77 -13.98
N ASP A 73 9.03 -1.48 -14.26
CA ASP A 73 9.99 -0.50 -13.75
C ASP A 73 9.91 -0.39 -12.22
N ALA A 74 8.70 -0.42 -11.65
CA ALA A 74 8.52 -0.44 -10.20
C ALA A 74 9.09 -1.71 -9.55
N CYS A 75 8.85 -2.89 -10.16
CA CYS A 75 9.42 -4.14 -9.69
C CYS A 75 10.95 -4.14 -9.78
N ASP A 76 11.52 -3.66 -10.89
CA ASP A 76 12.97 -3.61 -11.09
C ASP A 76 13.64 -2.69 -10.07
N LEU A 77 13.03 -1.54 -9.76
CA LEU A 77 13.52 -0.62 -8.73
C LEU A 77 13.54 -1.30 -7.35
N LEU A 78 12.40 -1.85 -6.91
CA LEU A 78 12.29 -2.52 -5.61
C LEU A 78 13.23 -3.73 -5.50
N TRP A 79 13.44 -4.46 -6.61
CA TRP A 79 14.37 -5.57 -6.65
C TRP A 79 15.83 -5.11 -6.47
N GLN A 80 16.22 -4.02 -7.14
CA GLN A 80 17.55 -3.44 -7.02
C GLN A 80 17.80 -2.89 -5.61
N GLU A 81 16.82 -2.17 -5.05
CA GLU A 81 16.87 -1.67 -3.68
C GLU A 81 16.96 -2.81 -2.67
N GLY A 82 16.17 -3.87 -2.83
CA GLY A 82 16.22 -5.06 -1.97
C GLY A 82 17.54 -5.83 -2.04
N ALA A 83 18.30 -5.71 -3.13
CA ALA A 83 19.65 -6.27 -3.23
C ALA A 83 20.70 -5.46 -2.44
N GLN A 84 20.50 -4.14 -2.32
CA GLN A 84 21.40 -3.25 -1.56
C GLN A 84 21.00 -3.11 -0.09
N HIS A 85 19.71 -3.22 0.17
CA HIS A 85 19.10 -3.27 1.49
C HIS A 85 18.29 -4.55 1.61
N PRO A 86 18.96 -5.73 1.70
CA PRO A 86 18.25 -6.94 2.06
C PRO A 86 17.48 -6.64 3.34
N LEU A 87 16.22 -7.05 3.41
CA LEU A 87 15.43 -7.09 4.65
C LEU A 87 16.05 -8.11 5.62
N ALA A 88 17.33 -7.96 5.95
CA ALA A 88 17.99 -8.58 7.05
C ALA A 88 17.58 -7.77 8.28
N SER A 89 16.58 -8.29 8.98
CA SER A 89 16.49 -8.26 10.44
C SER A 89 17.14 -7.03 11.10
N ASN A 90 16.35 -6.03 11.50
CA ASN A 90 16.74 -5.28 12.69
C ASN A 90 15.92 -5.79 13.89
N PRO A 91 16.57 -6.43 14.87
CA PRO A 91 16.02 -6.63 16.20
C PRO A 91 15.83 -5.27 16.87
N SER A 92 14.93 -5.20 17.85
CA SER A 92 14.72 -4.04 18.75
C SER A 92 14.15 -2.76 18.12
N TRP A 93 12.82 -2.66 18.19
CA TRP A 93 12.10 -1.50 18.71
C TRP A 93 10.97 -2.00 19.60
#